data_AF-A0A1Z8WSC9-F1
#
_entry.id   AF-A0A1Z8WSC9-F1
#
_cell.length_a   1.000
_cell.length_b   1.000
_cell.length_c   1.000
_cell.angle_alpha   90.00
_cell.angle_beta   90.00
_cell.angle_gamma   90.00
#
_symmetry.space_group_name_H-M   'P 1'
#
loop_
_entity.id
_entity.type
_entity.pdbx_description
1 polymer ?
#
loop_
_entity_poly.entity_id
_entity_poly.type
_entity_poly.pdbx_seq_one_letter_code
_entity_poly.pdbx_strand_id
1 'polypeptide(L)'
;MNNKVIIGVDEVGRGCLAGPVVAAAVVMPSLPDYVFRDSKSLSHCVRLHNYKLIKKCAFSVKVGYASPQEIDALNILKATQLAMKRAIEKVNWRDSLVLIDGCHLPDVKGYRMKAIIKGDQKYTQISAASIVAKVVRDYIMTRISRIYPNYLFEKHKGYPTKKHLAALKRYGALSIHRQSFRPVRDLHLMEI
;
A
#
# COMPACT_ATOMS: atom_id res chain seq x y z
N MET A 1 -2.35 -0.22 34.31
CA MET A 1 -2.27 -1.17 33.17
C MET A 1 -1.55 -0.46 32.03
N ASN A 2 -0.34 -0.86 31.65
CA ASN A 2 0.39 -0.23 30.56
C ASN A 2 -0.35 -0.50 29.24
N ASN A 3 -1.16 0.46 28.77
CA ASN A 3 -1.70 0.47 27.42
C ASN A 3 -0.53 0.55 26.44
N LYS A 4 0.06 -0.60 26.11
CA LYS A 4 1.10 -0.68 25.08
C LYS A 4 0.49 -0.20 23.77
N VAL A 5 0.98 0.93 23.28
CA VAL A 5 0.58 1.48 21.99
C VAL A 5 0.98 0.49 20.90
N ILE A 6 0.00 0.06 20.12
CA ILE A 6 0.19 -0.85 18.98
C ILE A 6 0.05 -0.03 17.70
N ILE A 7 1.03 -0.19 16.82
CA ILE A 7 1.05 0.38 15.47
C ILE A 7 0.80 -0.77 14.50
N GLY A 8 -0.28 -0.69 13.72
CA GLY A 8 -0.54 -1.64 12.63
C GLY A 8 0.00 -1.11 11.32
N VAL A 9 0.62 -1.98 10.52
CA VAL A 9 1.22 -1.63 9.24
C VAL A 9 0.83 -2.64 8.17
N ASP A 10 0.43 -2.14 7.01
CA ASP A 10 0.16 -2.96 5.81
C ASP A 10 0.45 -2.14 4.54
N GLU A 11 0.67 -2.84 3.43
CA GLU A 11 0.93 -2.28 2.12
C GLU A 11 -0.14 -2.61 1.06
N VAL A 12 -0.11 -1.83 -0.03
CA VAL A 12 -0.86 -2.14 -1.23
C VAL A 12 -0.07 -1.81 -2.49
N GLY A 13 -0.33 -2.56 -3.56
CA GLY A 13 0.19 -2.26 -4.89
C GLY A 13 1.42 -3.05 -5.30
N ARG A 14 1.80 -4.11 -4.56
CA ARG A 14 2.98 -4.91 -4.92
C ARG A 14 2.91 -5.55 -6.30
N GLY A 15 1.75 -6.08 -6.67
CA GLY A 15 1.53 -6.74 -7.97
C GLY A 15 1.11 -5.83 -9.13
N CYS A 16 1.20 -4.51 -9.00
CA CYS A 16 0.83 -3.59 -10.08
C CYS A 16 2.01 -3.36 -11.04
N LEU A 17 1.71 -3.10 -12.31
CA LEU A 17 2.70 -2.71 -13.31
C LEU A 17 3.00 -1.20 -13.28
N ALA A 18 2.09 -0.40 -12.71
CA ALA A 18 2.21 1.06 -12.66
C ALA A 18 1.89 1.62 -11.28
N GLY A 19 2.51 2.76 -10.99
CA GLY A 19 2.34 3.53 -9.77
C GLY A 19 3.12 2.97 -8.57
N PRO A 20 3.10 3.71 -7.44
CA PRO A 20 3.89 3.38 -6.27
C PRO A 20 3.36 2.14 -5.55
N VAL A 21 4.21 1.58 -4.69
CA VAL A 21 3.76 0.80 -3.53
C VAL A 21 3.47 1.79 -2.39
N VAL A 22 2.37 1.58 -1.68
CA VAL A 22 1.91 2.47 -0.61
C VAL A 22 1.77 1.64 0.66
N ALA A 23 2.35 2.10 1.75
CA ALA A 23 2.17 1.50 3.06
C ALA A 23 1.56 2.51 4.03
N ALA A 24 0.72 2.05 4.94
CA ALA A 24 0.16 2.88 6.00
C ALA A 24 0.59 2.34 7.37
N ALA A 25 0.78 3.26 8.32
CA ALA A 25 0.98 2.97 9.72
C ALA A 25 -0.16 3.63 10.51
N VAL A 26 -0.93 2.83 11.24
CA VAL A 26 -2.11 3.27 11.98
C VAL A 26 -1.94 2.96 13.46
N VAL A 27 -2.08 3.99 14.28
CA VAL A 27 -2.10 3.88 15.73
C VAL A 27 -3.53 4.08 16.19
N MET A 28 -4.12 3.04 16.78
CA MET A 28 -5.48 3.09 17.26
C MET A 28 -5.71 2.04 18.36
N PRO A 29 -6.72 2.24 19.24
CA PRO A 29 -7.08 1.23 20.21
C PRO A 29 -7.48 -0.07 19.50
N SER A 30 -7.25 -1.21 20.17
CA SER A 30 -7.82 -2.47 19.70
C SER A 30 -9.34 -2.36 19.77
N LEU A 31 -10.00 -2.67 18.66
CA LEU A 31 -11.45 -2.77 18.58
C LEU A 31 -11.82 -4.25 18.44
N PRO A 32 -13.10 -4.62 18.65
CA PRO A 32 -13.55 -5.97 18.38
C PRO A 32 -13.13 -6.42 16.97
N ASP A 33 -12.75 -7.69 16.84
CA ASP A 33 -12.07 -8.19 15.64
C ASP A 33 -12.86 -8.02 14.35
N TYR A 34 -14.19 -7.84 14.41
CA TYR A 34 -15.05 -7.74 13.22
C TYR A 34 -15.11 -6.35 12.59
N VAL A 35 -14.62 -5.30 13.26
CA VAL A 35 -14.91 -3.90 12.88
C VAL A 35 -14.39 -3.53 11.48
N PHE A 36 -13.29 -4.13 11.01
CA PHE A 36 -12.69 -3.85 9.69
C PHE A 36 -12.35 -5.09 8.86
N ARG A 37 -12.82 -6.28 9.26
CA ARG A 37 -12.49 -7.54 8.58
C ARG A 37 -12.78 -7.49 7.08
N ASP A 38 -11.92 -8.16 6.34
CA ASP A 38 -12.03 -8.39 4.90
C ASP A 38 -12.04 -7.09 4.04
N SER A 39 -11.17 -6.14 4.39
CA SER A 39 -10.94 -4.88 3.68
C SER A 39 -10.79 -4.99 2.15
N LYS A 40 -10.33 -6.16 1.69
CA LYS A 40 -10.07 -6.51 0.29
C LYS A 40 -11.34 -6.92 -0.45
N SER A 41 -12.35 -7.51 0.21
CA SER A 41 -13.68 -7.78 -0.37
C SER A 41 -14.65 -6.61 -0.26
N LEU A 42 -14.36 -5.62 0.61
CA LEU A 42 -15.23 -4.45 0.77
C LEU A 42 -15.45 -3.70 -0.55
N SER A 43 -16.69 -3.26 -0.76
CA SER A 43 -17.01 -2.33 -1.84
C SER A 43 -16.28 -0.99 -1.66
N HIS A 44 -16.12 -0.23 -2.74
CA HIS A 44 -15.46 1.08 -2.68
C HIS A 44 -16.13 2.03 -1.67
N CYS A 45 -17.47 2.05 -1.64
CA CYS A 45 -18.24 2.90 -0.73
C CYS A 45 -17.99 2.52 0.74
N VAL A 46 -18.02 1.22 1.07
CA VAL A 46 -17.77 0.75 2.44
C VAL A 46 -16.33 1.04 2.85
N ARG A 47 -15.37 0.85 1.95
CA ARG A 47 -13.96 1.17 2.23
C ARG A 47 -13.74 2.66 2.51
N LEU A 48 -14.41 3.55 1.77
CA LEU A 48 -14.37 4.99 2.03
C LEU A 48 -15.03 5.37 3.36
N HIS A 49 -16.14 4.72 3.71
CA HIS A 49 -16.78 4.89 5.01
C HIS A 49 -15.83 4.49 6.15
N ASN A 50 -15.26 3.29 6.08
CA ASN A 50 -14.31 2.80 7.08
C ASN A 50 -13.06 3.68 7.16
N TYR A 51 -12.55 4.16 6.03
CA TYR A 51 -11.44 5.12 6.04
C TYR A 51 -11.77 6.42 6.80
N LYS A 52 -13.00 6.94 6.65
CA LYS A 52 -13.45 8.10 7.44
C LYS A 52 -13.54 7.78 8.92
N LEU A 53 -14.05 6.60 9.30
CA LEU A 53 -14.10 6.15 10.69
C LEU A 53 -12.70 5.99 11.30
N ILE A 54 -11.79 5.32 10.59
CA ILE A 54 -10.40 5.15 11.03
C ILE A 54 -9.75 6.50 11.30
N LYS A 55 -9.92 7.49 10.40
CA LYS A 55 -9.36 8.83 10.62
C LYS A 55 -9.96 9.57 11.81
N LYS A 56 -11.18 9.25 12.23
CA LYS A 56 -11.81 9.82 13.43
C LYS A 56 -11.35 9.13 14.71
N CYS A 57 -11.14 7.82 14.67
CA CYS A 57 -10.85 7.00 15.86
C CYS A 57 -9.36 6.75 16.11
N ALA A 58 -8.52 6.84 15.06
CA ALA A 58 -7.09 6.60 15.19
C ALA A 58 -6.39 7.79 15.84
N PHE A 59 -5.47 7.50 16.75
CA PHE A 59 -4.58 8.49 17.35
C PHE A 59 -3.58 9.05 16.33
N SER A 60 -3.16 8.22 15.36
CA SER A 60 -2.26 8.64 14.29
C SER A 60 -2.44 7.77 13.06
N VAL A 61 -2.43 8.38 11.88
CA VAL A 61 -2.45 7.70 10.59
C VAL A 61 -1.37 8.33 9.72
N LYS A 62 -0.40 7.53 9.31
CA LYS A 62 0.71 7.98 8.45
C LYS A 62 0.86 7.06 7.25
N VAL A 63 1.37 7.63 6.16
CA VAL A 63 1.52 6.92 4.89
C VAL A 63 2.95 7.12 4.37
N GLY A 64 3.52 6.03 3.90
CA GLY A 64 4.78 5.97 3.18
C GLY A 64 4.57 5.42 1.78
N TYR A 65 5.45 5.81 0.87
CA TYR A 65 5.39 5.46 -0.54
C TYR A 65 6.78 5.02 -0.99
N ALA A 66 6.85 4.12 -1.96
CA ALA A 66 8.04 3.97 -2.79
C ALA A 66 7.64 4.07 -4.27
N SER A 67 8.34 4.93 -5.01
CA SER A 67 8.04 5.26 -6.40
C SER A 67 8.35 4.08 -7.34
N PRO A 68 7.83 4.07 -8.58
CA PRO A 68 8.23 3.10 -9.58
C PRO A 68 9.74 3.01 -9.78
N GLN A 69 10.45 4.15 -9.77
CA GLN A 69 11.91 4.23 -9.89
C GLN A 69 12.61 3.55 -8.71
N GLU A 70 12.13 3.77 -7.48
CA GLU A 70 12.66 3.10 -6.29
C GLU A 70 12.36 1.60 -6.32
N ILE A 71 11.20 1.18 -6.83
CA ILE A 71 10.85 -0.23 -7.02
C ILE A 71 11.79 -0.89 -8.02
N ASP A 72 12.07 -0.22 -9.14
CA ASP A 72 12.98 -0.72 -10.17
C ASP A 72 14.42 -0.82 -9.65
N ALA A 73 14.87 0.15 -8.85
CA ALA A 73 16.22 0.15 -8.28
C ALA A 73 16.41 -0.86 -7.13
N LEU A 74 15.40 -1.04 -6.27
CA LEU A 74 15.53 -1.80 -5.04
C LEU A 74 14.96 -3.22 -5.12
N ASN A 75 14.15 -3.53 -6.13
CA ASN A 75 13.15 -4.61 -6.16
C ASN A 75 11.92 -4.34 -5.28
N ILE A 76 10.84 -5.09 -5.55
CA ILE A 76 9.55 -4.87 -4.90
C ILE A 76 9.54 -5.15 -3.40
N LEU A 77 10.34 -6.12 -2.92
CA LEU A 77 10.39 -6.45 -1.51
C LEU A 77 11.03 -5.30 -0.72
N LYS A 78 12.21 -4.84 -1.13
CA LYS A 78 12.93 -3.75 -0.47
C LYS A 78 12.20 -2.42 -0.61
N ALA A 79 11.57 -2.14 -1.75
CA ALA A 79 10.73 -0.95 -1.93
C ALA A 79 9.47 -0.97 -1.03
N THR A 80 8.89 -2.15 -0.79
CA THR A 80 7.81 -2.31 0.18
C THR A 80 8.29 -1.98 1.61
N GLN A 81 9.44 -2.54 2.00
CA GLN A 81 10.06 -2.25 3.30
C GLN A 81 10.39 -0.75 3.45
N LEU A 82 10.84 -0.09 2.39
CA LEU A 82 11.09 1.35 2.36
C LEU A 82 9.80 2.15 2.58
N ALA A 83 8.71 1.79 1.90
CA ALA A 83 7.41 2.43 2.09
C ALA A 83 6.90 2.24 3.54
N MET A 84 7.03 1.05 4.11
CA MET A 84 6.67 0.77 5.51
C MET A 84 7.52 1.58 6.48
N LYS A 85 8.84 1.59 6.30
CA LYS A 85 9.78 2.41 7.09
C LYS A 85 9.36 3.88 7.12
N ARG A 86 9.11 4.46 5.95
CA ARG A 86 8.64 5.85 5.80
C ARG A 86 7.30 6.10 6.50
N ALA A 87 6.41 5.11 6.55
CA ALA A 87 5.15 5.23 7.27
C ALA A 87 5.38 5.21 8.79
N ILE A 88 6.18 4.25 9.29
CA ILE A 88 6.47 4.07 10.72
C ILE A 88 7.21 5.26 11.30
N GLU A 89 8.26 5.75 10.63
CA GLU A 89 9.08 6.88 11.12
C GLU A 89 8.24 8.17 11.24
N LYS A 90 7.27 8.39 10.36
CA LYS A 90 6.34 9.53 10.44
C LYS A 90 5.36 9.46 11.61
N VAL A 91 5.14 8.27 12.19
CA VAL A 91 4.26 8.13 13.37
C VAL A 91 4.92 8.76 14.59
N ASN A 92 6.26 8.66 14.70
CA ASN A 92 7.07 9.22 15.78
C ASN A 92 6.60 8.80 17.20
N TRP A 93 6.41 7.51 17.41
CA TRP A 93 5.94 6.94 18.68
C TRP A 93 6.88 5.82 19.13
N ARG A 94 8.08 6.21 19.57
CA ARG A 94 9.17 5.28 19.94
C ARG A 94 8.74 4.31 21.04
N ASP A 95 9.43 3.16 21.11
CA ASP A 95 9.22 2.07 22.08
C ASP A 95 7.87 1.33 22.00
N SER A 96 7.05 1.70 21.01
CA SER A 96 5.79 1.03 20.66
C SER A 96 6.00 -0.34 20.02
N LEU A 97 4.97 -1.18 20.08
CA LEU A 97 4.93 -2.45 19.33
C LEU A 97 4.35 -2.19 17.93
N VAL A 98 5.09 -2.54 16.89
CA VAL A 98 4.64 -2.48 15.50
C VAL A 98 4.29 -3.89 15.03
N LEU A 99 3.06 -4.07 14.57
CA LEU A 99 2.58 -5.29 13.94
C LEU A 99 2.46 -5.04 12.44
N ILE A 100 3.13 -5.87 11.64
CA ILE A 100 3.26 -5.69 10.20
C ILE A 100 2.62 -6.88 9.49
N ASP A 101 1.75 -6.64 8.50
CA ASP A 101 1.23 -7.73 7.68
C ASP A 101 2.34 -8.42 6.86
N GLY A 102 2.27 -9.74 6.78
CA GLY A 102 3.20 -10.56 6.03
C GLY A 102 4.32 -11.19 6.87
N CYS A 103 5.48 -11.39 6.25
CA CYS A 103 6.59 -12.17 6.80
C CYS A 103 7.93 -11.42 6.86
N HIS A 104 8.00 -10.19 6.35
CA HIS A 104 9.23 -9.41 6.30
C HIS A 104 9.10 -8.14 7.11
N LEU A 105 10.17 -7.81 7.85
CA LEU A 105 10.25 -6.58 8.63
C LEU A 105 11.06 -5.52 7.88
N PRO A 106 10.67 -4.24 7.93
CA PRO A 106 11.51 -3.13 7.50
C PRO A 106 12.63 -2.87 8.51
N ASP A 107 13.75 -2.30 8.07
CA ASP A 107 14.83 -1.88 8.95
C ASP A 107 14.54 -0.49 9.55
N VAL A 108 13.91 -0.50 10.74
CA VAL A 108 13.52 0.68 11.51
C VAL A 108 14.01 0.56 12.94
N LYS A 109 14.73 1.57 13.43
CA LYS A 109 15.28 1.60 14.79
C LYS A 109 14.29 2.26 15.76
N GLY A 110 14.35 1.88 17.04
CA GLY A 110 13.53 2.48 18.11
C GLY A 110 12.12 1.91 18.24
N TYR A 111 11.85 0.75 17.62
CA TYR A 111 10.57 0.06 17.67
C TYR A 111 10.76 -1.43 17.92
N ARG A 112 9.83 -2.04 18.66
CA ARG A 112 9.70 -3.50 18.71
C ARG A 112 8.77 -3.91 17.59
N MET A 113 9.21 -4.80 16.68
CA MET A 113 8.44 -5.14 15.48
C MET A 113 8.15 -6.64 15.42
N LYS A 114 6.96 -7.00 14.94
CA LYS A 114 6.57 -8.39 14.69
C LYS A 114 5.81 -8.49 13.36
N ALA A 115 6.24 -9.42 12.51
CA ALA A 115 5.54 -9.76 11.28
C ALA A 115 4.42 -10.76 11.60
N ILE A 116 3.24 -10.54 11.01
CA ILE A 116 2.04 -11.33 11.23
C ILE A 116 1.49 -11.77 9.87
N ILE A 117 1.51 -13.08 9.60
CA ILE A 117 0.88 -13.65 8.42
C ILE A 117 -0.65 -13.48 8.54
N LYS A 118 -1.26 -12.85 7.51
CA LYS A 118 -2.68 -12.48 7.47
C LYS A 118 -3.07 -11.63 8.68
N GLY A 119 -2.25 -10.65 8.99
CA GLY A 119 -2.42 -9.75 10.11
C GLY A 119 -3.66 -8.86 9.96
N ASP A 120 -4.03 -8.54 8.73
CA ASP A 120 -5.24 -7.78 8.38
C ASP A 120 -6.54 -8.47 8.84
N GLN A 121 -6.51 -9.79 9.03
CA GLN A 121 -7.61 -10.60 9.53
C GLN A 121 -7.60 -10.80 11.06
N LYS A 122 -6.48 -10.47 11.72
CA LYS A 122 -6.21 -10.79 13.14
C LYS A 122 -6.11 -9.56 14.03
N TYR A 123 -5.71 -8.42 13.48
CA TYR A 123 -5.44 -7.21 14.24
C TYR A 123 -6.13 -6.00 13.61
N THR A 124 -6.95 -5.30 14.40
CA THR A 124 -7.68 -4.10 13.98
C THR A 124 -6.75 -3.06 13.36
N GLN A 125 -5.58 -2.84 13.94
CA GLN A 125 -4.63 -1.83 13.49
C GLN A 125 -4.06 -2.16 12.11
N ILE A 126 -3.73 -3.44 11.84
CA ILE A 126 -3.27 -3.88 10.52
C ILE A 126 -4.42 -3.78 9.52
N SER A 127 -5.61 -4.20 9.91
CA SER A 127 -6.82 -4.09 9.09
C SER A 127 -7.10 -2.63 8.70
N ALA A 128 -7.00 -1.71 9.65
CA ALA A 128 -7.14 -0.27 9.40
C ALA A 128 -6.03 0.26 8.48
N ALA A 129 -4.78 -0.18 8.67
CA ALA A 129 -3.67 0.17 7.79
C ALA A 129 -3.92 -0.30 6.34
N SER A 130 -4.44 -1.51 6.15
CA SER A 130 -4.80 -2.05 4.83
C SER A 130 -5.82 -1.17 4.10
N ILE A 131 -6.85 -0.70 4.83
CA ILE A 131 -7.89 0.19 4.31
C ILE A 131 -7.31 1.54 3.93
N VAL A 132 -6.51 2.15 4.82
CA VAL A 132 -5.86 3.44 4.58
C VAL A 132 -4.95 3.36 3.35
N ALA A 133 -4.06 2.36 3.31
CA ALA A 133 -3.12 2.17 2.20
C ALA A 133 -3.89 2.02 0.87
N LYS A 134 -4.94 1.17 0.86
CA LYS A 134 -5.78 0.95 -0.32
C LYS A 134 -6.49 2.21 -0.80
N VAL A 135 -7.16 2.95 0.09
CA VAL A 135 -7.88 4.18 -0.27
C VAL A 135 -6.93 5.23 -0.82
N VAL A 136 -5.78 5.44 -0.17
CA VAL A 136 -4.78 6.42 -0.60
C VAL A 136 -4.19 6.04 -1.95
N ARG A 137 -3.81 4.77 -2.14
CA ARG A 137 -3.27 4.32 -3.43
C ARG A 137 -4.31 4.43 -4.55
N ASP A 138 -5.55 4.04 -4.30
CA ASP A 138 -6.62 4.14 -5.30
C ASP A 138 -6.89 5.60 -5.69
N TYR A 139 -6.83 6.53 -4.73
CA TYR A 139 -6.90 7.96 -5.00
C TYR A 139 -5.77 8.45 -5.91
N ILE A 140 -4.52 8.04 -5.63
CA ILE A 140 -3.34 8.36 -6.46
C ILE A 140 -3.55 7.87 -7.90
N MET A 141 -3.95 6.60 -8.08
CA MET A 141 -4.16 6.05 -9.41
C MET A 141 -5.31 6.72 -10.17
N THR A 142 -6.38 7.13 -9.47
CA THR A 142 -7.46 7.91 -10.08
C THR A 142 -6.98 9.29 -10.54
N ARG A 143 -6.11 9.96 -9.77
CA ARG A 143 -5.51 11.24 -10.17
C ARG A 143 -4.60 11.09 -11.38
N ILE A 144 -3.76 10.05 -11.38
CA ILE A 144 -2.89 9.71 -12.52
C ILE A 144 -3.72 9.45 -13.78
N SER A 145 -4.88 8.80 -13.67
CA SER A 145 -5.72 8.53 -14.83
C SER A 145 -6.24 9.79 -15.51
N ARG A 146 -6.39 10.91 -14.78
CA ARG A 146 -6.75 12.20 -15.39
C ARG A 146 -5.63 12.76 -16.28
N ILE A 147 -4.38 12.42 -15.96
CA ILE A 147 -3.19 12.81 -16.73
C ILE A 147 -3.03 11.88 -17.94
N TYR A 148 -3.32 10.58 -17.76
CA TYR A 148 -3.20 9.55 -18.81
C TYR A 148 -4.54 8.83 -19.04
N PRO A 149 -5.56 9.52 -19.59
CA PRO A 149 -6.92 8.98 -19.70
C PRO A 149 -7.00 7.69 -20.53
N ASN A 150 -6.13 7.56 -21.53
CA ASN A 150 -6.06 6.41 -22.42
C ASN A 150 -5.68 5.09 -21.71
N TYR A 151 -5.08 5.17 -20.52
CA TYR A 151 -4.68 3.99 -19.74
C TYR A 151 -5.74 3.53 -18.76
N LEU A 152 -6.78 4.32 -18.44
CA LEU A 152 -7.89 3.91 -17.55
C LEU A 152 -7.44 3.43 -16.15
N PHE A 153 -6.41 4.07 -15.58
CA PHE A 153 -5.86 3.71 -14.27
C PHE A 153 -6.89 3.80 -13.13
N GLU A 154 -7.93 4.62 -13.26
CA GLU A 154 -9.03 4.70 -12.30
C GLU A 154 -9.92 3.45 -12.30
N LYS A 155 -9.81 2.55 -13.28
CA LYS A 155 -10.49 1.25 -13.26
C LYS A 155 -9.61 0.19 -12.60
N HIS A 156 -8.46 -0.11 -13.20
CA HIS A 156 -7.62 -1.24 -12.78
C HIS A 156 -6.47 -0.89 -11.85
N LYS A 157 -6.27 0.38 -11.46
CA LYS A 157 -5.30 0.82 -10.43
C LYS A 157 -3.85 0.36 -10.70
N GLY A 158 -3.50 0.21 -11.98
CA GLY A 158 -2.18 -0.27 -12.42
C GLY A 158 -1.98 -1.80 -12.37
N TYR A 159 -2.97 -2.61 -11.99
CA TYR A 159 -2.88 -4.08 -12.08
C TYR A 159 -2.85 -4.57 -13.54
N PRO A 160 -2.23 -5.72 -13.85
CA PRO A 160 -2.07 -6.26 -15.21
C PRO A 160 -3.38 -6.85 -15.77
N THR A 161 -4.43 -6.03 -15.85
CA THR A 161 -5.70 -6.43 -16.46
C THR A 161 -5.61 -6.40 -17.98
N LYS A 162 -6.50 -7.11 -18.69
CA LYS A 162 -6.58 -7.10 -20.16
C LYS A 162 -6.59 -5.67 -20.72
N LYS A 163 -7.34 -4.75 -20.10
CA LYS A 163 -7.42 -3.33 -20.51
C LYS A 163 -6.07 -2.61 -20.35
N HIS A 164 -5.39 -2.84 -19.23
CA HIS A 164 -4.09 -2.24 -18.96
C HIS A 164 -3.03 -2.73 -19.97
N LEU A 165 -2.99 -4.04 -20.22
CA LEU A 165 -2.05 -4.64 -21.16
C LEU A 165 -2.30 -4.16 -22.60
N ALA A 166 -3.57 -4.00 -22.99
CA ALA A 166 -3.92 -3.44 -24.29
C ALA A 166 -3.49 -1.97 -24.43
N ALA A 167 -3.71 -1.14 -23.40
CA ALA A 167 -3.25 0.24 -23.38
C ALA A 167 -1.71 0.31 -23.44
N LEU A 168 -1.02 -0.53 -22.69
CA LEU A 168 0.44 -0.61 -22.67
C LEU A 168 1.01 -0.99 -24.04
N LYS A 169 0.38 -1.96 -24.74
CA LYS A 169 0.77 -2.34 -26.11
C LYS A 169 0.51 -1.21 -27.12
N ARG A 170 -0.58 -0.45 -26.94
CA ARG A 170 -1.00 0.58 -27.90
C ARG A 170 -0.26 1.91 -27.72
N TYR A 171 0.02 2.30 -26.49
CA TYR A 171 0.52 3.64 -26.15
C TYR A 171 1.94 3.63 -25.56
N GLY A 172 2.54 2.44 -25.36
CA GLY A 172 3.87 2.28 -24.79
C GLY A 172 3.90 2.38 -23.26
N ALA A 173 5.09 2.26 -22.69
CA ALA A 173 5.31 2.41 -21.24
C ALA A 173 5.51 3.88 -20.84
N LEU A 174 4.81 4.31 -19.81
CA LEU A 174 5.00 5.62 -19.16
C LEU A 174 6.08 5.57 -18.07
N SER A 175 6.60 6.73 -17.66
CA SER A 175 7.54 6.88 -16.52
C SER A 175 7.00 6.38 -15.17
N ILE A 176 5.68 6.23 -15.04
CA ILE A 176 5.02 5.67 -13.86
C ILE A 176 4.92 4.14 -13.87
N HIS A 177 5.29 3.48 -14.98
CA HIS A 177 5.38 2.04 -15.04
C HIS A 177 6.68 1.57 -14.39
N ARG A 178 6.64 0.35 -13.85
CA ARG A 178 7.78 -0.32 -13.24
C ARG A 178 8.53 -1.04 -14.34
N GLN A 179 9.62 -0.44 -14.81
CA GLN A 179 10.37 -0.89 -15.97
C GLN A 179 11.03 -2.26 -15.73
N SER A 180 11.25 -2.64 -14.47
CA SER A 180 11.78 -3.95 -14.10
C SER A 180 10.76 -5.09 -14.18
N PHE A 181 9.45 -4.79 -14.24
CA PHE A 181 8.39 -5.80 -14.20
C PHE A 181 8.04 -6.31 -15.60
N ARG A 182 7.83 -7.63 -15.73
CA ARG A 182 7.14 -8.15 -16.91
C ARG A 182 5.64 -7.79 -16.87
N PRO A 183 5.02 -7.42 -18.00
CA PRO A 183 5.58 -7.36 -19.36
C PRO A 183 6.18 -5.99 -19.75
N VAL A 184 6.23 -5.00 -18.86
CA VAL A 184 6.73 -3.64 -19.16
C VAL A 184 8.17 -3.68 -19.68
N ARG A 185 9.03 -4.45 -19.01
CA ARG A 185 10.43 -4.64 -19.40
C ARG A 185 10.58 -5.17 -20.83
N ASP A 186 9.71 -6.10 -21.21
CA ASP A 186 9.83 -6.82 -22.47
C ASP A 186 9.38 -5.96 -23.66
N LEU A 187 8.63 -4.87 -23.43
CA LEU A 187 8.26 -3.91 -24.50
C LEU A 187 9.45 -3.11 -25.02
N HIS A 188 10.43 -2.80 -24.17
CA HIS A 188 11.64 -2.08 -24.59
C HIS A 188 12.58 -2.95 -25.42
N LEU A 189 12.44 -4.28 -25.33
CA LEU A 189 13.28 -5.25 -26.04
C LEU A 189 12.73 -5.58 -27.44
N MET A 190 11.52 -5.13 -27.78
CA MET A 190 10.88 -5.37 -29.09
C MET A 190 11.08 -4.22 -30.08
N GLU A 191 11.76 -3.15 -29.68
CA GLU A 191 12.10 -1.99 -30.53
C GLU A 191 13.55 -2.05 -31.07
N ILE A 192 14.22 -3.20 -30.98
CA ILE A 192 15.57 -3.46 -31.52
C ILE A 192 15.48 -4.47 -32.66
#